data_AF-A0A938E7P0-F1
#
_entry.id   AF-A0A938E7P0-F1
#
_cell.length_a   1.000
_cell.length_b   1.000
_cell.length_c   1.000
_cell.angle_alpha   90.00
_cell.angle_beta   90.00
_cell.angle_gamma   90.00
#
_symmetry.space_group_name_H-M   'P 1'
#
loop_
_entity.id
_entity.type
_entity.pdbx_description
1 polymer ?
#
loop_
_entity_poly.entity_id
_entity_poly.type
_entity_poly.pdbx_seq_one_letter_code
_entity_poly.pdbx_strand_id
1 'polypeptide(L)'
;MGDVGVDIEALVAAGDADACIATLLAVDAETRRPLASIALRLLEAVEQEWLSTFGGQDRDSLRRRRGVASAAALCCGERGDLRRRRVWLGGEHAARILVARRPPWLQDFVEEQFPPGQRGPFEWLDPLAAAGAITITPALAAAIPGALFWFVRDEHTVAGTIRDRPWLRDAVWLLFEVEGGGESSLAAADKYSGPAGNWQSALVELAADGTLDRRRLLDASLDALDRGFAEFRAGWFLRFHQALAPTLEERASRADRYLRLLASPQGPTQSFALNAVEALEKAGCVDSAELVGGLRHLVA
;
A
#
# COMPACT_ATOMS: atom_id res chain seq x y z
N MET A 1 39.70 27.32 -4.90
CA MET A 1 38.71 26.31 -4.46
C MET A 1 37.39 26.78 -5.03
N GLY A 2 37.06 26.29 -6.24
CA GLY A 2 36.02 26.88 -7.08
C GLY A 2 34.64 26.68 -6.46
N ASP A 3 33.89 27.77 -6.38
CA ASP A 3 32.46 27.81 -6.14
C ASP A 3 31.76 26.96 -7.22
N VAL A 4 31.49 25.70 -6.93
CA VAL A 4 30.53 24.91 -7.71
C VAL A 4 29.15 25.33 -7.22
N GLY A 5 28.82 26.60 -7.45
CA GLY A 5 27.55 27.21 -7.09
C GLY A 5 26.47 26.61 -7.98
N VAL A 6 25.85 25.53 -7.52
CA VAL A 6 24.68 24.96 -8.20
C VAL A 6 23.55 25.99 -8.11
N ASP A 7 23.24 26.61 -9.25
CA ASP A 7 22.16 27.59 -9.35
C ASP A 7 20.80 26.88 -9.53
N ILE A 8 20.16 26.55 -8.40
CA ILE A 8 18.83 25.92 -8.40
C ILE A 8 17.77 26.86 -9.00
N GLU A 9 17.93 28.18 -8.87
CA GLU A 9 16.95 29.14 -9.40
C GLU A 9 16.96 29.10 -10.93
N ALA A 10 18.14 29.09 -11.55
CA ALA A 10 18.29 28.90 -12.99
C ALA A 10 17.76 27.54 -13.47
N LEU A 11 18.05 26.45 -12.74
CA LEU A 11 17.54 25.12 -13.08
C LEU A 11 16.02 25.06 -13.04
N VAL A 12 15.39 25.62 -12.00
CA VAL A 12 13.93 25.69 -11.88
C VAL A 12 13.33 26.56 -12.99
N ALA A 13 13.92 27.71 -13.30
CA ALA A 13 13.46 28.59 -14.37
C ALA A 13 13.52 27.93 -15.76
N ALA A 14 14.58 27.14 -16.02
CA ALA A 14 14.73 26.40 -17.27
C ALA A 14 13.67 25.29 -17.46
N GLY A 15 13.13 24.75 -16.36
CA GLY A 15 12.07 23.74 -16.42
C GLY A 15 12.54 22.35 -16.84
N ASP A 16 13.85 22.07 -16.80
CA ASP A 16 14.47 20.78 -17.10
C ASP A 16 14.78 20.00 -15.81
N ALA A 17 13.94 19.00 -15.52
CA ALA A 17 14.08 18.20 -14.31
C ALA A 17 15.23 17.20 -14.38
N ASP A 18 15.55 16.66 -15.57
CA ASP A 18 16.63 15.70 -15.74
C ASP A 18 17.98 16.37 -15.54
N ALA A 19 18.19 17.55 -16.14
CA ALA A 19 19.40 18.35 -15.94
C ALA A 19 19.58 18.75 -14.46
N CYS A 20 18.49 19.14 -13.80
CA CYS A 20 18.50 19.48 -12.37
C CYS A 20 18.93 18.29 -11.50
N ILE A 21 18.32 17.12 -11.73
CA ILE A 21 18.62 15.90 -10.98
C ILE A 21 20.06 15.46 -11.23
N ALA A 22 20.51 15.44 -12.49
CA ALA A 22 21.88 15.09 -12.83
C ALA A 22 22.90 16.01 -12.14
N THR A 23 22.65 17.33 -12.18
CA THR A 23 23.53 18.33 -11.55
C THR A 23 23.60 18.16 -10.04
N LEU A 24 22.44 18.03 -9.37
CA LEU A 24 22.39 17.91 -7.92
C LEU A 24 22.93 16.57 -7.43
N LEU A 25 22.65 15.46 -8.14
CA LEU A 25 23.17 14.14 -7.76
C LEU A 25 24.68 13.99 -8.03
N ALA A 26 25.27 14.80 -8.92
CA ALA A 26 26.71 14.78 -9.21
C ALA A 26 27.58 15.39 -8.10
N VAL A 27 27.03 16.27 -7.26
CA VAL A 27 27.74 16.83 -6.10
C VAL A 27 27.51 15.97 -4.85
N ASP A 28 28.32 16.13 -3.81
CA ASP A 28 28.16 15.35 -2.57
C ASP A 28 26.98 15.85 -1.71
N ALA A 29 26.64 15.07 -0.67
CA ALA A 29 25.54 15.41 0.23
C ALA A 29 25.82 16.68 1.06
N GLU A 30 27.10 16.98 1.35
CA GLU A 30 27.51 18.16 2.12
C GLU A 30 27.25 19.45 1.33
N THR A 31 27.51 19.40 0.01
CA THR A 31 27.25 20.49 -0.93
C THR A 31 25.75 20.65 -1.20
N ARG A 32 24.98 19.55 -1.29
CA ARG A 32 23.53 19.62 -1.52
C ARG A 32 22.74 20.17 -0.35
N ARG A 33 23.08 19.79 0.89
CA ARG A 33 22.23 20.03 2.06
C ARG A 33 21.90 21.52 2.29
N PRO A 34 22.84 22.48 2.18
CA PRO A 34 22.54 23.91 2.29
C PRO A 34 21.50 24.40 1.27
N LEU A 35 21.47 23.78 0.09
CA LEU A 35 20.57 24.14 -1.01
C LEU A 35 19.11 23.71 -0.76
N ALA A 36 18.85 22.84 0.23
CA ALA A 36 17.50 22.38 0.55
C ALA A 36 16.54 23.53 0.87
N SER A 37 17.01 24.53 1.63
CA SER A 37 16.21 25.70 1.99
C SER A 37 15.80 26.53 0.76
N ILE A 38 16.69 26.61 -0.24
CA ILE A 38 16.46 27.31 -1.51
C ILE A 38 15.44 26.53 -2.34
N ALA A 39 15.67 25.23 -2.55
CA ALA A 39 14.78 24.38 -3.33
C ALA A 39 13.35 24.36 -2.78
N LEU A 40 13.21 24.31 -1.45
CA LEU A 40 11.90 24.27 -0.80
C LEU A 40 11.17 25.62 -0.87
N ARG A 41 11.89 26.74 -0.75
CA ARG A 41 11.32 28.08 -0.99
C ARG A 41 10.84 28.24 -2.42
N LEU A 42 11.59 27.74 -3.40
CA LEU A 42 11.19 27.76 -4.81
C LEU A 42 9.96 26.89 -5.05
N LEU A 43 9.90 25.69 -4.47
CA LEU A 43 8.73 24.82 -4.57
C LEU A 43 7.47 25.49 -4.00
N GLU A 44 7.57 26.13 -2.84
CA GLU A 44 6.46 26.87 -2.24
C GLU A 44 6.03 28.05 -3.12
N ALA A 45 6.98 28.82 -3.66
CA ALA A 45 6.67 29.94 -4.55
C ALA A 45 5.94 29.49 -5.82
N VAL A 46 6.42 28.43 -6.47
CA VAL A 46 5.78 27.89 -7.68
C VAL A 46 4.41 27.29 -7.36
N GLU A 47 4.22 26.66 -6.20
CA GLU A 47 2.89 26.17 -5.79
C GLU A 47 1.90 27.33 -5.59
N GLN A 48 2.33 28.44 -4.96
CA GLN A 48 1.47 29.61 -4.81
C GLN A 48 1.08 30.23 -6.16
N GLU A 49 2.04 30.31 -7.10
CA GLU A 49 1.78 30.76 -8.48
C GLU A 49 0.81 29.81 -9.22
N TRP A 50 0.96 28.49 -9.03
CA TRP A 50 0.06 27.49 -9.59
C TRP A 50 -1.38 27.61 -9.08
N LEU A 51 -1.56 27.90 -7.79
CA LEU A 51 -2.87 28.06 -7.17
C LEU A 51 -3.57 29.36 -7.60
N SER A 52 -2.81 30.42 -7.91
CA SER A 52 -3.36 31.71 -8.34
C SER A 52 -3.60 31.82 -9.85
N THR A 53 -3.03 30.94 -10.66
CA THR A 53 -3.14 30.96 -12.13
C THR A 53 -4.38 30.23 -12.64
N PHE A 54 -5.20 30.86 -13.49
CA PHE A 54 -6.39 30.24 -14.11
C PHE A 54 -6.19 30.01 -15.63
N GLY A 55 -6.09 28.74 -16.06
CA GLY A 55 -6.02 28.32 -17.48
C GLY A 55 -4.77 28.76 -18.28
N GLY A 56 -4.58 28.22 -19.49
CA GLY A 56 -3.61 28.71 -20.48
C GLY A 56 -2.21 28.06 -20.50
N GLN A 57 -1.37 28.49 -21.46
CA GLN A 57 0.02 28.06 -21.69
C GLN A 57 0.93 28.20 -20.44
N ASP A 58 0.58 29.09 -19.52
CA ASP A 58 1.31 29.30 -18.26
C ASP A 58 1.23 28.09 -17.32
N ARG A 59 0.15 27.28 -17.42
CA ARG A 59 0.02 26.04 -16.63
C ARG A 59 1.08 25.00 -17.02
N ASP A 60 1.41 24.84 -18.30
CA ASP A 60 2.42 23.85 -18.70
C ASP A 60 3.82 24.24 -18.23
N SER A 61 4.15 25.53 -18.33
CA SER A 61 5.38 26.10 -17.77
C SER A 61 5.45 25.89 -16.25
N LEU A 62 4.38 26.26 -15.52
CA LEU A 62 4.31 26.08 -14.08
C LEU A 62 4.42 24.61 -13.66
N ARG A 63 3.79 23.69 -14.41
CA ARG A 63 3.88 22.24 -14.15
C ARG A 63 5.32 21.76 -14.25
N ARG A 64 6.06 22.20 -15.27
CA ARG A 64 7.50 21.90 -15.42
C ARG A 64 8.32 22.47 -14.26
N ARG A 65 8.21 23.78 -14.00
CA ARG A 65 8.93 24.46 -12.90
C ARG A 65 8.67 23.79 -11.54
N ARG A 66 7.41 23.40 -11.29
CA ARG A 66 7.00 22.68 -10.08
C ARG A 66 7.68 21.31 -9.98
N GLY A 67 7.73 20.58 -11.09
CA GLY A 67 8.44 19.30 -11.17
C GLY A 67 9.93 19.45 -10.86
N VAL A 68 10.59 20.46 -11.42
CA VAL A 68 12.02 20.74 -11.14
C VAL A 68 12.23 21.13 -9.67
N ALA A 69 11.39 22.00 -9.12
CA ALA A 69 11.51 22.43 -7.72
C ALA A 69 11.28 21.28 -6.74
N SER A 70 10.32 20.39 -7.03
CA SER A 70 10.10 19.15 -6.28
C SER A 70 11.31 18.21 -6.36
N ALA A 71 11.87 18.03 -7.57
CA ALA A 71 13.07 17.24 -7.77
C ALA A 71 14.28 17.80 -7.00
N ALA A 72 14.48 19.12 -7.04
CA ALA A 72 15.54 19.78 -6.29
C ALA A 72 15.37 19.61 -4.78
N ALA A 73 14.14 19.76 -4.27
CA ALA A 73 13.82 19.52 -2.87
C ALA A 73 14.14 18.08 -2.46
N LEU A 74 13.73 17.09 -3.26
CA LEU A 74 14.05 15.68 -3.03
C LEU A 74 15.52 15.35 -3.20
N CYS A 75 16.30 16.09 -3.99
CA CYS A 75 17.75 15.90 -4.11
C CYS A 75 18.47 16.39 -2.84
N CYS A 76 18.04 17.53 -2.30
CA CYS A 76 18.79 18.26 -1.28
C CYS A 76 18.29 18.08 0.16
N GLY A 77 16.98 17.89 0.34
CA GLY A 77 16.34 17.93 1.65
C GLY A 77 16.64 16.72 2.54
N GLU A 78 16.65 16.93 3.85
CA GLU A 78 16.59 15.86 4.85
C GLU A 78 15.13 15.59 5.25
N ARG A 79 14.84 14.45 5.92
CA ARG A 79 13.45 14.09 6.32
C ARG A 79 12.70 15.22 7.02
N GLY A 80 13.37 15.92 7.95
CA GLY A 80 12.76 17.05 8.67
C GLY A 80 12.38 18.22 7.77
N ASP A 81 13.12 18.46 6.69
CA ASP A 81 12.85 19.52 5.74
C ASP A 81 11.66 19.18 4.84
N LEU A 82 11.58 17.91 4.42
CA LEU A 82 10.56 17.39 3.51
C LEU A 82 9.22 17.18 4.22
N ARG A 83 9.23 16.71 5.47
CA ARG A 83 8.01 16.43 6.26
C ARG A 83 7.19 17.67 6.59
N ARG A 84 7.84 18.83 6.76
CA ARG A 84 7.15 20.09 7.17
C ARG A 84 6.33 20.74 6.04
N ARG A 85 6.27 20.13 4.86
CA ARG A 85 5.72 20.77 3.67
C ARG A 85 4.22 20.53 3.55
N ARG A 86 3.53 21.56 3.07
CA ARG A 86 2.11 21.51 2.68
C ARG A 86 1.91 21.17 1.20
N VAL A 87 3.02 21.01 0.47
CA VAL A 87 3.05 20.80 -0.97
C VAL A 87 3.38 19.35 -1.27
N TRP A 88 2.67 18.78 -2.24
CA TRP A 88 2.90 17.42 -2.71
C TRP A 88 4.29 17.29 -3.36
N LEU A 89 5.14 16.42 -2.81
CA LEU A 89 6.50 16.13 -3.32
C LEU A 89 6.52 15.05 -4.42
N GLY A 90 5.37 14.67 -4.96
CA GLY A 90 5.31 13.70 -6.05
C GLY A 90 5.72 14.25 -7.42
N GLY A 91 5.82 13.34 -8.38
CA GLY A 91 6.27 13.61 -9.73
C GLY A 91 7.00 12.39 -10.31
N GLU A 92 7.09 12.35 -11.64
CA GLU A 92 7.69 11.23 -12.41
C GLU A 92 9.10 10.85 -11.94
N HIS A 93 9.86 11.82 -11.40
CA HIS A 93 11.24 11.60 -11.00
C HIS A 93 11.45 11.31 -9.50
N ALA A 94 10.42 11.43 -8.67
CA ALA A 94 10.57 11.38 -7.22
C ALA A 94 11.19 10.06 -6.76
N ALA A 95 10.66 8.94 -7.24
CA ALA A 95 11.18 7.64 -6.89
C ALA A 95 12.60 7.40 -7.41
N ARG A 96 12.93 7.86 -8.62
CA ARG A 96 14.30 7.79 -9.17
C ARG A 96 15.30 8.52 -8.27
N ILE A 97 14.96 9.71 -7.79
CA ILE A 97 15.81 10.49 -6.88
C ILE A 97 15.98 9.75 -5.55
N LEU A 98 14.89 9.25 -4.97
CA LEU A 98 14.93 8.52 -3.70
C LEU A 98 15.75 7.21 -3.81
N VAL A 99 15.62 6.47 -4.92
CA VAL A 99 16.45 5.29 -5.24
C VAL A 99 17.92 5.66 -5.38
N ALA A 100 18.24 6.79 -6.00
CA ALA A 100 19.62 7.23 -6.17
C ALA A 100 20.25 7.72 -4.87
N ARG A 101 19.48 8.44 -4.03
CA ARG A 101 19.97 8.98 -2.76
C ARG A 101 20.09 7.92 -1.66
N ARG A 102 19.16 6.96 -1.60
CA ARG A 102 18.99 5.98 -0.50
C ARG A 102 19.28 6.56 0.89
N PRO A 103 18.63 7.66 1.29
CA PRO A 103 18.91 8.25 2.58
C PRO A 103 18.52 7.26 3.71
N PRO A 104 19.21 7.28 4.87
CA PRO A 104 18.92 6.34 5.95
C PRO A 104 17.51 6.49 6.54
N TRP A 105 16.85 7.61 6.29
CA TRP A 105 15.48 7.91 6.71
C TRP A 105 14.43 7.59 5.64
N LEU A 106 14.81 6.98 4.51
CA LEU A 106 13.92 6.75 3.36
C LEU A 106 12.67 5.95 3.73
N GLN A 107 12.82 4.84 4.46
CA GLN A 107 11.72 3.97 4.85
C GLN A 107 10.63 4.77 5.58
N ASP A 108 11.00 5.44 6.67
CA ASP A 108 10.08 6.22 7.47
C ASP A 108 9.45 7.38 6.68
N PHE A 109 10.23 8.03 5.80
CA PHE A 109 9.70 9.11 4.98
C PHE A 109 8.64 8.61 3.99
N VAL A 110 8.86 7.45 3.38
CA VAL A 110 7.88 6.81 2.49
C VAL A 110 6.62 6.47 3.28
N GLU A 111 6.72 5.82 4.43
CA GLU A 111 5.55 5.50 5.27
C GLU A 111 4.76 6.76 5.68
N GLU A 112 5.45 7.86 5.99
CA GLU A 112 4.81 9.17 6.26
C GLU A 112 4.04 9.73 5.06
N GLN A 113 4.37 9.34 3.82
CA GLN A 113 3.63 9.75 2.60
C GLN A 113 2.40 8.88 2.32
N PHE A 114 2.20 7.79 3.07
CA PHE A 114 1.04 6.91 2.96
C PHE A 114 0.20 6.90 4.25
N PRO A 115 -0.27 8.07 4.74
CA PRO A 115 -1.10 8.09 5.93
C PRO A 115 -2.46 7.42 5.65
N PRO A 116 -3.06 6.76 6.65
CA PRO A 116 -4.36 6.10 6.48
C PRO A 116 -5.44 7.04 5.92
N GLY A 117 -6.16 6.55 4.91
CA GLY A 117 -7.28 7.22 4.26
C GLY A 117 -6.95 8.39 3.36
N GLN A 118 -5.67 8.60 3.01
CA GLN A 118 -5.27 9.61 2.04
C GLN A 118 -4.71 8.99 0.77
N ARG A 119 -4.68 9.78 -0.30
CA ARG A 119 -3.98 9.43 -1.52
C ARG A 119 -2.48 9.49 -1.26
N GLY A 120 -1.82 8.33 -1.22
CA GLY A 120 -0.36 8.22 -1.23
C GLY A 120 0.20 8.16 -2.66
N PRO A 121 1.51 8.41 -2.85
CA PRO A 121 2.18 8.33 -4.14
C PRO A 121 2.45 6.87 -4.52
N PHE A 122 1.41 6.11 -4.85
CA PHE A 122 1.50 4.67 -5.14
C PHE A 122 2.58 4.34 -6.18
N GLU A 123 2.78 5.23 -7.16
CA GLU A 123 3.80 5.13 -8.21
C GLU A 123 5.24 5.09 -7.67
N TRP A 124 5.47 5.45 -6.41
CA TRP A 124 6.79 5.33 -5.78
C TRP A 124 7.14 3.89 -5.41
N LEU A 125 6.15 3.06 -5.09
CA LEU A 125 6.39 1.74 -4.48
C LEU A 125 7.07 0.78 -5.46
N ASP A 126 6.67 0.78 -6.74
CA ASP A 126 7.28 -0.04 -7.79
C ASP A 126 8.81 0.11 -7.86
N PRO A 127 9.35 1.29 -8.22
CA PRO A 127 10.79 1.49 -8.35
C PRO A 127 11.55 1.39 -7.02
N LEU A 128 10.95 1.80 -5.90
CA LEU A 128 11.62 1.72 -4.59
C LEU A 128 11.76 0.27 -4.11
N ALA A 129 10.70 -0.54 -4.25
CA ALA A 129 10.72 -1.95 -3.90
C ALA A 129 11.63 -2.73 -4.87
N ALA A 130 11.53 -2.48 -6.18
CA ALA A 130 12.37 -3.14 -7.18
C ALA A 130 13.87 -2.86 -6.97
N ALA A 131 14.22 -1.66 -6.50
CA ALA A 131 15.59 -1.32 -6.15
C ALA A 131 16.06 -1.87 -4.79
N GLY A 132 15.16 -2.47 -3.98
CA GLY A 132 15.44 -2.84 -2.60
C GLY A 132 15.76 -1.63 -1.71
N ALA A 133 15.23 -0.46 -2.05
CA ALA A 133 15.45 0.78 -1.31
C ALA A 133 14.50 0.91 -0.10
N ILE A 134 13.38 0.18 -0.12
CA ILE A 134 12.41 0.08 0.98
C ILE A 134 11.99 -1.38 1.17
N THR A 135 11.44 -1.65 2.34
CA THR A 135 10.69 -2.88 2.63
C THR A 135 9.21 -2.53 2.74
N ILE A 136 8.34 -3.40 2.22
CA ILE A 136 6.90 -3.27 2.47
C ILE A 136 6.61 -3.76 3.89
N THR A 137 6.45 -2.83 4.82
CA THR A 137 6.11 -3.11 6.22
C THR A 137 4.60 -3.32 6.38
N PRO A 138 4.13 -3.90 7.51
CA PRO A 138 2.70 -3.95 7.81
C PRO A 138 2.01 -2.58 7.76
N ALA A 139 2.69 -1.52 8.23
CA ALA A 139 2.17 -0.16 8.20
C ALA A 139 1.97 0.34 6.76
N LEU A 140 2.97 0.14 5.89
CA LEU A 140 2.87 0.51 4.48
C LEU A 140 1.84 -0.35 3.73
N ALA A 141 1.79 -1.65 4.02
CA ALA A 141 0.83 -2.57 3.43
C ALA A 141 -0.62 -2.13 3.74
N ALA A 142 -0.92 -1.73 4.98
CA ALA A 142 -2.25 -1.26 5.37
C ALA A 142 -2.75 -0.07 4.53
N ALA A 143 -1.85 0.77 3.99
CA ALA A 143 -2.20 1.91 3.15
C ALA A 143 -2.44 1.54 1.67
N ILE A 144 -1.93 0.39 1.21
CA ILE A 144 -2.01 -0.05 -0.19
C ILE A 144 -3.44 -0.08 -0.74
N PRO A 145 -4.45 -0.67 -0.05
CA PRO A 145 -5.81 -0.72 -0.58
C PRO A 145 -6.39 0.65 -0.93
N GLY A 146 -6.13 1.65 -0.06
CA GLY A 146 -6.57 3.02 -0.28
C GLY A 146 -5.77 3.74 -1.37
N ALA A 147 -4.44 3.57 -1.39
CA ALA A 147 -3.60 4.19 -2.41
C ALA A 147 -3.88 3.62 -3.82
N LEU A 148 -4.06 2.29 -3.91
CA LEU A 148 -4.34 1.59 -5.15
C LEU A 148 -5.72 1.98 -5.72
N PHE A 149 -6.72 2.22 -4.87
CA PHE A 149 -8.03 2.71 -5.32
C PHE A 149 -7.92 3.98 -6.20
N TRP A 150 -7.02 4.91 -5.86
CA TRP A 150 -6.78 6.12 -6.64
C TRP A 150 -5.93 5.89 -7.90
N PHE A 151 -5.16 4.81 -7.93
CA PHE A 151 -4.29 4.43 -9.04
C PHE A 151 -5.05 3.66 -10.13
N VAL A 152 -5.95 2.74 -9.73
CA VAL A 152 -6.71 1.83 -10.61
C VAL A 152 -7.90 2.53 -11.30
N ARG A 153 -7.94 3.87 -11.27
CA ARG A 153 -9.05 4.64 -11.87
C ARG A 153 -9.00 4.71 -13.40
N ASP A 154 -7.88 4.36 -14.03
CA ASP A 154 -7.69 4.39 -15.49
C ASP A 154 -7.18 3.02 -15.99
N GLU A 155 -7.99 2.31 -16.78
CA GLU A 155 -7.73 1.05 -17.54
C GLU A 155 -7.19 -0.19 -16.80
N HIS A 156 -6.72 -0.06 -15.56
CA HIS A 156 -6.18 -1.16 -14.77
C HIS A 156 -7.24 -1.78 -13.84
N THR A 157 -7.07 -3.06 -13.50
CA THR A 157 -7.81 -3.72 -12.41
C THR A 157 -6.87 -3.99 -11.24
N VAL A 158 -7.42 -4.24 -10.04
CA VAL A 158 -6.60 -4.68 -8.89
C VAL A 158 -5.83 -5.96 -9.23
N ALA A 159 -6.50 -6.94 -9.86
CA ALA A 159 -5.88 -8.20 -10.27
C ALA A 159 -4.73 -8.00 -11.26
N GLY A 160 -4.95 -7.20 -12.32
CA GLY A 160 -3.91 -6.85 -13.29
C GLY A 160 -2.72 -6.15 -12.62
N THR A 161 -3.00 -5.21 -11.72
CA THR A 161 -1.96 -4.47 -11.00
C THR A 161 -1.09 -5.38 -10.13
N ILE A 162 -1.70 -6.34 -9.43
CA ILE A 162 -0.98 -7.36 -8.63
C ILE A 162 -0.15 -8.27 -9.55
N ARG A 163 -0.71 -8.70 -10.70
CA ARG A 163 -0.04 -9.59 -11.65
C ARG A 163 1.24 -8.97 -12.21
N ASP A 164 1.18 -7.69 -12.56
CA ASP A 164 2.28 -6.95 -13.18
C ASP A 164 3.38 -6.54 -12.18
N ARG A 165 3.15 -6.71 -10.87
CA ARG A 165 4.01 -6.20 -9.80
C ARG A 165 4.43 -7.28 -8.81
N PRO A 166 5.63 -7.87 -8.97
CA PRO A 166 6.12 -8.93 -8.09
C PRO A 166 6.12 -8.56 -6.60
N TRP A 167 6.59 -7.34 -6.24
CA TRP A 167 6.59 -6.89 -4.84
C TRP A 167 5.19 -6.80 -4.24
N LEU A 168 4.17 -6.49 -5.07
CA LEU A 168 2.80 -6.38 -4.61
C LEU A 168 2.22 -7.76 -4.33
N ARG A 169 2.57 -8.78 -5.14
CA ARG A 169 2.19 -10.19 -4.86
C ARG A 169 2.71 -10.67 -3.51
N ASP A 170 3.91 -10.26 -3.14
CA ASP A 170 4.49 -10.57 -1.83
C ASP A 170 3.85 -9.74 -0.72
N ALA A 171 3.51 -8.48 -1.00
CA ALA A 171 2.85 -7.60 -0.04
C ALA A 171 1.39 -8.00 0.26
N VAL A 172 0.69 -8.71 -0.63
CA VAL A 172 -0.70 -9.15 -0.42
C VAL A 172 -0.86 -9.88 0.92
N TRP A 173 0.13 -10.69 1.30
CA TRP A 173 0.04 -11.49 2.52
C TRP A 173 0.01 -10.64 3.79
N LEU A 174 0.72 -9.50 3.79
CA LEU A 174 0.69 -8.56 4.91
C LEU A 174 -0.70 -7.93 5.09
N LEU A 175 -1.50 -7.84 4.02
CA LEU A 175 -2.87 -7.30 4.09
C LEU A 175 -3.81 -8.18 4.94
N PHE A 176 -3.51 -9.47 5.11
CA PHE A 176 -4.25 -10.37 5.99
C PHE A 176 -3.79 -10.29 7.45
N GLU A 177 -2.62 -9.69 7.69
CA GLU A 177 -2.05 -9.58 9.03
C GLU A 177 -2.41 -8.27 9.73
N VAL A 178 -2.83 -7.27 8.97
CA VAL A 178 -3.15 -5.93 9.46
C VAL A 178 -4.65 -5.65 9.39
N GLU A 179 -5.18 -5.10 10.48
CA GLU A 179 -6.56 -4.64 10.52
C GLU A 179 -6.77 -3.43 9.58
N GLY A 180 -5.78 -2.54 9.55
CA GLY A 180 -5.91 -1.23 8.93
C GLY A 180 -6.74 -0.25 9.79
N GLY A 181 -6.98 0.95 9.27
CA GLY A 181 -7.63 2.03 10.03
C GLY A 181 -8.32 3.04 9.12
N GLY A 182 -9.46 3.59 9.58
CA GLY A 182 -10.28 4.48 8.76
C GLY A 182 -10.62 3.86 7.39
N GLU A 183 -10.29 4.60 6.32
CA GLU A 183 -10.46 4.19 4.92
C GLU A 183 -9.35 3.27 4.39
N SER A 184 -8.31 2.99 5.19
CA SER A 184 -7.18 2.12 4.82
C SER A 184 -7.37 0.72 5.38
N SER A 185 -8.27 -0.03 4.77
CA SER A 185 -8.47 -1.47 4.98
C SER A 185 -9.09 -2.09 3.73
N LEU A 186 -8.99 -3.42 3.56
CA LEU A 186 -9.66 -4.13 2.47
C LEU A 186 -11.19 -3.91 2.50
N ALA A 187 -11.77 -3.92 3.69
CA ALA A 187 -13.20 -3.67 3.89
C ALA A 187 -13.64 -2.28 3.42
N ALA A 188 -12.88 -1.24 3.75
CA ALA A 188 -13.18 0.13 3.32
C ALA A 188 -12.94 0.32 1.82
N ALA A 189 -11.81 -0.17 1.29
CA ALA A 189 -11.49 -0.10 -0.13
C ALA A 189 -12.60 -0.74 -0.97
N ASP A 190 -13.07 -1.92 -0.59
CA ASP A 190 -14.12 -2.61 -1.35
C ASP A 190 -15.48 -1.92 -1.27
N LYS A 191 -15.82 -1.35 -0.10
CA LYS A 191 -17.09 -0.63 0.11
C LYS A 191 -17.30 0.52 -0.88
N TYR A 192 -16.22 1.18 -1.29
CA TYR A 192 -16.26 2.32 -2.21
C TYR A 192 -15.75 1.99 -3.63
N SER A 193 -15.38 0.74 -3.88
CA SER A 193 -14.88 0.27 -5.18
C SER A 193 -16.00 -0.12 -6.14
N GLY A 194 -15.81 0.20 -7.43
CA GLY A 194 -16.55 -0.45 -8.52
C GLY A 194 -15.92 -1.82 -8.87
N PRO A 195 -16.49 -2.58 -9.84
CA PRO A 195 -16.05 -3.95 -10.15
C PRO A 195 -14.54 -4.10 -10.44
N ALA A 196 -13.91 -3.14 -11.13
CA ALA A 196 -12.48 -3.16 -11.45
C ALA A 196 -11.56 -2.91 -10.24
N GLY A 197 -12.07 -2.24 -9.21
CA GLY A 197 -11.35 -1.85 -8.00
C GLY A 197 -11.55 -2.81 -6.82
N ASN A 198 -12.34 -3.87 -6.99
CA ASN A 198 -12.75 -4.75 -5.90
C ASN A 198 -11.66 -5.79 -5.58
N TRP A 199 -11.08 -5.70 -4.38
CA TRP A 199 -10.04 -6.61 -3.89
C TRP A 199 -10.55 -8.03 -3.72
N GLN A 200 -11.75 -8.22 -3.17
CA GLN A 200 -12.28 -9.58 -2.94
C GLN A 200 -12.32 -10.37 -4.27
N SER A 201 -12.86 -9.75 -5.32
CA SER A 201 -12.99 -10.37 -6.64
C SER A 201 -11.63 -10.57 -7.30
N ALA A 202 -10.72 -9.59 -7.17
CA ALA A 202 -9.37 -9.69 -7.70
C ALA A 202 -8.57 -10.84 -7.05
N LEU A 203 -8.63 -11.00 -5.73
CA LEU A 203 -7.91 -12.08 -5.05
C LEU A 203 -8.50 -13.46 -5.38
N VAL A 204 -9.81 -13.56 -5.62
CA VAL A 204 -10.45 -14.80 -6.11
C VAL A 204 -9.98 -15.12 -7.54
N GLU A 205 -9.94 -14.14 -8.44
CA GLU A 205 -9.42 -14.29 -9.81
C GLU A 205 -7.97 -14.80 -9.79
N LEU A 206 -7.10 -14.16 -9.00
CA LEU A 206 -5.69 -14.51 -8.88
C LEU A 206 -5.46 -15.87 -8.21
N ALA A 207 -6.39 -16.33 -7.36
CA ALA A 207 -6.36 -17.70 -6.83
C ALA A 207 -6.74 -18.72 -7.90
N ALA A 208 -7.70 -18.38 -8.76
CA ALA A 208 -8.21 -19.26 -9.81
C ALA A 208 -7.20 -19.45 -10.96
N ASP A 209 -6.46 -18.41 -11.31
CA ASP A 209 -5.42 -18.48 -12.35
C ASP A 209 -4.04 -18.96 -11.84
N GLY A 210 -3.90 -19.15 -10.52
CA GLY A 210 -2.68 -19.63 -9.87
C GLY A 210 -1.61 -18.56 -9.63
N THR A 211 -1.89 -17.28 -9.89
CA THR A 211 -0.97 -16.18 -9.57
C THR A 211 -0.73 -16.05 -8.06
N LEU A 212 -1.76 -16.32 -7.25
CA LEU A 212 -1.67 -16.42 -5.79
C LEU A 212 -2.01 -17.84 -5.34
N ASP A 213 -1.28 -18.34 -4.35
CA ASP A 213 -1.53 -19.67 -3.78
C ASP A 213 -2.88 -19.68 -3.05
N ARG A 214 -3.83 -20.46 -3.60
CA ARG A 214 -5.18 -20.62 -3.06
C ARG A 214 -5.19 -21.17 -1.63
N ARG A 215 -4.35 -22.16 -1.33
CA ARG A 215 -4.30 -22.78 0.01
C ARG A 215 -3.85 -21.75 1.04
N ARG A 216 -2.85 -20.94 0.70
CA ARG A 216 -2.36 -19.85 1.52
C ARG A 216 -3.41 -18.75 1.71
N LEU A 217 -4.23 -18.43 0.70
CA LEU A 217 -5.34 -17.49 0.86
C LEU A 217 -6.44 -18.02 1.80
N LEU A 218 -6.74 -19.32 1.75
CA LEU A 218 -7.66 -19.96 2.70
C LEU A 218 -7.10 -19.91 4.13
N ASP A 219 -5.81 -20.20 4.31
CA ASP A 219 -5.14 -20.13 5.61
C ASP A 219 -5.13 -18.69 6.16
N ALA A 220 -4.69 -17.74 5.33
CA ALA A 220 -4.56 -16.33 5.71
C ALA A 220 -5.92 -15.69 6.05
N SER A 221 -7.00 -16.07 5.36
CA SER A 221 -8.35 -15.57 5.67
C SER A 221 -8.90 -16.11 6.99
N LEU A 222 -8.60 -17.36 7.36
CA LEU A 222 -8.94 -17.89 8.69
C LEU A 222 -8.08 -17.25 9.78
N ASP A 223 -6.78 -17.06 9.53
CA ASP A 223 -5.89 -16.39 10.47
C ASP A 223 -6.31 -14.93 10.70
N ALA A 224 -6.79 -14.24 9.66
CA ALA A 224 -7.35 -12.90 9.80
C ALA A 224 -8.60 -12.85 10.69
N LEU A 225 -9.47 -13.87 10.61
CA LEU A 225 -10.67 -13.98 11.46
C LEU A 225 -10.32 -14.27 12.92
N ASP A 226 -9.21 -14.97 13.18
CA ASP A 226 -8.74 -15.34 14.52
C ASP A 226 -8.02 -14.17 15.24
N ARG A 227 -7.62 -13.13 14.50
CA ARG A 227 -6.90 -11.96 15.04
C ARG A 227 -7.75 -10.97 15.84
N GLY A 228 -9.06 -11.13 15.86
CA GLY A 228 -9.96 -10.26 16.63
C GLY A 228 -10.15 -8.85 16.04
N PHE A 229 -10.01 -8.68 14.73
CA PHE A 229 -10.30 -7.41 14.04
C PHE A 229 -11.75 -6.96 14.26
N ALA A 230 -12.02 -5.65 14.22
CA ALA A 230 -13.38 -5.13 14.36
C ALA A 230 -14.36 -5.76 13.36
N GLU A 231 -15.62 -5.93 13.77
CA GLU A 231 -16.65 -6.67 13.04
C GLU A 231 -16.78 -6.28 11.56
N PHE A 232 -16.73 -4.98 11.25
CA PHE A 232 -16.78 -4.48 9.87
C PHE A 232 -15.67 -5.06 8.98
N ARG A 233 -14.46 -5.24 9.55
CA ARG A 233 -13.27 -5.73 8.84
C ARG A 233 -13.22 -7.25 8.83
N ALA A 234 -13.49 -7.89 9.96
CA ALA A 234 -13.64 -9.35 10.03
C ALA A 234 -14.69 -9.86 9.03
N GLY A 235 -15.81 -9.13 8.89
CA GLY A 235 -16.84 -9.44 7.91
C GLY A 235 -16.36 -9.46 6.46
N TRP A 236 -15.34 -8.67 6.10
CA TRP A 236 -14.73 -8.74 4.77
C TRP A 236 -13.97 -10.06 4.57
N PHE A 237 -13.14 -10.48 5.53
CA PHE A 237 -12.39 -11.73 5.46
C PHE A 237 -13.32 -12.96 5.44
N LEU A 238 -14.44 -12.90 6.17
CA LEU A 238 -15.48 -13.94 6.15
C LEU A 238 -16.06 -14.10 4.75
N ARG A 239 -16.51 -13.00 4.13
CA ARG A 239 -17.06 -13.02 2.76
C ARG A 239 -16.02 -13.45 1.73
N PHE A 240 -14.78 -13.01 1.88
CA PHE A 240 -13.68 -13.43 1.02
C PHE A 240 -13.44 -14.95 1.11
N HIS A 241 -13.35 -15.50 2.32
CA HIS A 241 -13.18 -16.94 2.53
C HIS A 241 -14.34 -17.75 1.93
N GLN A 242 -15.58 -17.26 2.07
CA GLN A 242 -16.74 -17.87 1.43
C GLN A 242 -16.69 -17.78 -0.10
N ALA A 243 -16.22 -16.65 -0.65
CA ALA A 243 -16.09 -16.45 -2.09
C ALA A 243 -15.03 -17.36 -2.73
N LEU A 244 -14.01 -17.78 -1.98
CA LEU A 244 -13.09 -18.83 -2.41
C LEU A 244 -13.79 -20.20 -2.55
N ALA A 245 -14.96 -20.40 -1.94
CA ALA A 245 -15.73 -21.64 -1.96
C ALA A 245 -14.88 -22.88 -1.62
N PRO A 246 -14.29 -22.97 -0.42
CA PRO A 246 -13.46 -24.10 -0.05
C PRO A 246 -14.25 -25.41 -0.06
N THR A 247 -13.66 -26.42 -0.69
CA THR A 247 -14.17 -27.79 -0.75
C THR A 247 -14.22 -28.42 0.65
N LEU A 248 -14.94 -29.53 0.80
CA LEU A 248 -14.97 -30.28 2.06
C LEU A 248 -13.57 -30.76 2.48
N GLU A 249 -12.75 -31.19 1.52
CA GLU A 249 -11.35 -31.60 1.79
C GLU A 249 -10.49 -30.42 2.27
N GLU A 250 -10.58 -29.27 1.58
CA GLU A 250 -9.86 -28.05 1.98
C GLU A 250 -10.29 -27.60 3.39
N ARG A 251 -11.57 -27.74 3.72
CA ARG A 251 -12.10 -27.45 5.05
C ARG A 251 -11.62 -28.45 6.10
N ALA A 252 -11.65 -29.75 5.79
CA ALA A 252 -11.24 -30.81 6.70
C ALA A 252 -9.77 -30.65 7.10
N SER A 253 -8.92 -30.30 6.13
CA SER A 253 -7.50 -30.00 6.38
C SER A 253 -7.24 -28.77 7.29
N ARG A 254 -8.30 -28.01 7.60
CA ARG A 254 -8.28 -26.79 8.43
C ARG A 254 -9.31 -26.86 9.56
N ALA A 255 -9.77 -28.06 9.93
CA ALA A 255 -10.82 -28.25 10.93
C ALA A 255 -10.48 -27.59 12.27
N ASP A 256 -9.21 -27.66 12.69
CA ASP A 256 -8.70 -27.01 13.90
C ASP A 256 -8.96 -25.49 13.89
N ARG A 257 -8.76 -24.84 12.74
CA ARG A 257 -8.94 -23.39 12.59
C ARG A 257 -10.41 -23.00 12.70
N TYR A 258 -11.31 -23.75 12.06
CA TYR A 258 -12.75 -23.51 12.22
C TYR A 258 -13.22 -23.73 13.66
N LEU A 259 -12.72 -24.77 14.34
CA LEU A 259 -13.05 -25.02 15.74
C LEU A 259 -12.60 -23.87 16.65
N ARG A 260 -11.40 -23.30 16.44
CA ARG A 260 -10.94 -22.11 17.20
C ARG A 260 -11.89 -20.92 17.02
N LEU A 261 -12.38 -20.69 15.80
CA LEU A 261 -13.26 -19.56 15.50
C LEU A 261 -14.64 -19.65 16.18
N LEU A 262 -15.04 -20.80 16.71
CA LEU A 262 -16.25 -20.92 17.55
C LEU A 262 -16.13 -20.14 18.87
N ALA A 263 -14.90 -19.87 19.34
CA ALA A 263 -14.64 -19.01 20.49
C ALA A 263 -14.83 -17.51 20.21
N SER A 264 -15.00 -17.13 18.94
CA SER A 264 -15.00 -15.72 18.56
C SER A 264 -16.14 -14.99 19.29
N PRO A 265 -15.87 -13.82 19.90
CA PRO A 265 -16.92 -12.99 20.49
C PRO A 265 -17.85 -12.37 19.43
N GLN A 266 -17.50 -12.50 18.15
CA GLN A 266 -18.25 -11.95 17.03
C GLN A 266 -19.24 -13.00 16.51
N GLY A 267 -20.52 -12.76 16.74
CA GLY A 267 -21.61 -13.65 16.33
C GLY A 267 -21.53 -14.10 14.86
N PRO A 268 -21.24 -13.21 13.88
CA PRO A 268 -21.08 -13.63 12.48
C PRO A 268 -19.93 -14.62 12.27
N THR A 269 -18.76 -14.40 12.89
CA THR A 269 -17.59 -15.30 12.78
C THR A 269 -17.86 -16.65 13.43
N GLN A 270 -18.48 -16.65 14.62
CA GLN A 270 -18.90 -17.87 15.30
C GLN A 270 -19.91 -18.67 14.47
N SER A 271 -20.94 -18.01 13.90
CA SER A 271 -21.95 -18.67 13.05
C SER A 271 -21.33 -19.25 11.78
N PHE A 272 -20.39 -18.53 11.17
CA PHE A 272 -19.62 -19.02 10.01
C PHE A 272 -18.83 -20.28 10.35
N ALA A 273 -18.13 -20.28 11.49
CA ALA A 273 -17.35 -21.42 11.97
C ALA A 273 -18.24 -22.64 12.26
N LEU A 274 -19.39 -22.43 12.92
CA LEU A 274 -20.36 -23.48 13.22
C LEU A 274 -20.87 -24.15 11.94
N ASN A 275 -21.26 -23.36 10.95
CA ASN A 275 -21.72 -23.89 9.66
C ASN A 275 -20.63 -24.71 8.94
N ALA A 276 -19.36 -24.30 9.05
CA ALA A 276 -18.25 -25.07 8.48
C ALA A 276 -18.03 -26.40 9.20
N VAL A 277 -18.10 -26.41 10.53
CA VAL A 277 -17.98 -27.62 11.35
C VAL A 277 -19.14 -28.59 11.12
N GLU A 278 -20.38 -28.09 11.07
CA GLU A 278 -21.54 -28.92 10.74
C GLU A 278 -21.43 -29.58 9.36
N ALA A 279 -20.91 -28.86 8.37
CA ALA A 279 -20.71 -29.42 7.04
C ALA A 279 -19.67 -30.56 7.05
N LEU A 280 -18.62 -30.44 7.86
CA LEU A 280 -17.59 -31.48 8.03
C LEU A 280 -18.13 -32.71 8.77
N GLU A 281 -18.91 -32.49 9.82
CA GLU A 281 -19.55 -33.56 10.61
C GLU A 281 -20.54 -34.35 9.75
N LYS A 282 -21.44 -33.66 9.03
CA LYS A 282 -22.40 -34.30 8.11
C LYS A 282 -21.72 -35.10 6.99
N ALA A 283 -20.53 -34.67 6.55
CA ALA A 283 -19.75 -35.36 5.52
C ALA A 283 -18.90 -36.51 6.08
N GLY A 284 -18.81 -36.67 7.41
CA GLY A 284 -17.94 -37.66 8.06
C GLY A 284 -16.44 -37.40 7.85
N CYS A 285 -16.06 -36.15 7.54
CA CYS A 285 -14.67 -35.79 7.24
C CYS A 285 -13.82 -35.53 8.49
N VAL A 286 -14.44 -35.45 9.67
CA VAL A 286 -13.77 -35.24 10.97
C VAL A 286 -14.45 -36.14 12.00
N ASP A 287 -13.67 -36.81 12.84
CA ASP A 287 -14.20 -37.65 13.92
C ASP A 287 -14.94 -36.79 14.95
N SER A 288 -16.13 -37.22 15.39
CA SER A 288 -16.89 -36.57 16.45
C SER A 288 -16.08 -36.42 17.74
N ALA A 289 -15.15 -37.34 18.04
CA ALA A 289 -14.26 -37.23 19.19
C ALA A 289 -13.26 -36.06 19.06
N GLU A 290 -12.76 -35.80 17.84
CA GLU A 290 -11.86 -34.69 17.53
C GLU A 290 -12.59 -33.34 17.61
N LEU A 291 -13.83 -33.28 17.11
CA LEU A 291 -14.70 -32.11 17.24
C LEU A 291 -14.98 -31.78 18.72
N VAL A 292 -15.35 -32.79 19.52
CA VAL A 292 -15.59 -32.62 20.97
C VAL A 292 -14.32 -32.22 21.71
N GLY A 293 -13.15 -32.74 21.31
CA GLY A 293 -11.85 -32.32 21.84
C GLY A 293 -11.56 -30.83 21.59
N GLY A 294 -11.78 -30.36 20.36
CA GLY A 294 -11.60 -28.95 20.02
C GLY A 294 -12.55 -28.01 20.76
N LEU A 295 -13.81 -28.43 20.97
CA LEU A 295 -14.80 -27.67 21.74
C LEU A 295 -14.45 -27.57 23.23
N ARG A 296 -13.79 -28.57 23.83
CA ARG A 296 -13.40 -28.53 25.25
C ARG A 296 -12.45 -27.38 25.58
N HIS A 297 -11.61 -26.97 24.64
CA HIS A 297 -10.72 -25.81 24.79
C HIS A 297 -11.46 -24.46 24.79
N LEU A 298 -12.74 -24.45 24.41
CA LEU A 298 -13.59 -23.25 24.38
C LEU A 298 -14.41 -23.06 25.66
N VAL A 299 -14.55 -24.12 26.46
CA VAL A 299 -15.42 -24.17 27.66
C VAL A 299 -14.58 -24.17 28.96
N ALA A 300 -13.25 -24.23 28.85
CA ALA A 300 -12.31 -24.13 29.97
C ALA A 300 -11.83 -22.69 30.17
#